data_AF-A0A9N9X8J7-F1
#
_entry.id   AF-A0A9N9X8J7-F1
#
_cell.length_a   1.000
_cell.length_b   1.000
_cell.length_c   1.000
_cell.angle_alpha   90.00
_cell.angle_beta   90.00
_cell.angle_gamma   90.00
#
_symmetry.space_group_name_H-M   'P 1'
#
loop_
_entity.id
_entity.type
_entity.pdbx_description
1 polymer ?
#
loop_
_entity_poly.entity_id
_entity_poly.type
_entity_poly.pdbx_seq_one_letter_code
_entity_poly.pdbx_strand_id
1 'polypeptide(L)'
;MGGGGGHSKVPQGFSQQWQYQSTIDPEPLFRTIFGDAFIKGSSHFEVFTESNYGFGEAQTILLRITFTQAARGTTKVVNINVVDNCPRCRGSRYESGIQATKCQFCNGTGMQSITIGFFVIRSTCRYCQDSRMYIKHKCTKCKG
;
A
#
# COMPACT_ATOMS: atom_id res chain seq x y z
N MET A 1 11.42 -76.09 7.28
CA MET A 1 10.01 -76.23 6.89
C MET A 1 9.31 -74.97 7.36
N GLY A 2 9.07 -73.98 6.49
CA GLY A 2 7.79 -73.80 5.77
C GLY A 2 6.98 -72.73 6.52
N GLY A 3 6.97 -71.47 6.05
CA GLY A 3 5.82 -70.86 5.35
C GLY A 3 4.87 -70.20 6.37
N GLY A 4 4.42 -68.94 6.31
CA GLY A 4 4.15 -68.01 5.23
C GLY A 4 2.75 -67.43 5.49
N GLY A 5 2.58 -66.11 5.54
CA GLY A 5 1.26 -65.48 5.74
C GLY A 5 1.35 -64.01 6.12
N GLY A 6 1.47 -63.13 5.13
CA GLY A 6 1.35 -61.69 5.33
C GLY A 6 -0.09 -61.22 5.29
N HIS A 7 -0.43 -60.18 6.04
CA HIS A 7 -1.56 -59.27 5.81
C HIS A 7 -1.12 -57.85 6.21
N SER A 8 -1.13 -56.92 5.26
CA SER A 8 -0.89 -55.49 5.47
C SER A 8 -2.14 -54.82 6.04
N LYS A 9 -2.01 -53.95 7.05
CA LYS A 9 -2.98 -52.88 7.37
C LYS A 9 -2.35 -51.73 8.18
N VAL A 10 -2.22 -50.60 7.48
CA VAL A 10 -2.33 -49.17 7.87
C VAL A 10 -2.21 -48.79 9.37
N PRO A 11 -1.32 -47.87 9.77
CA PRO A 11 -1.41 -47.23 11.08
C PRO A 11 -2.44 -46.08 11.06
N GLN A 12 -3.52 -46.25 11.81
CA GLN A 12 -4.50 -45.21 12.15
C GLN A 12 -4.14 -44.63 13.52
N GLY A 13 -4.03 -43.30 13.61
CA GLY A 13 -4.08 -42.59 14.90
C GLY A 13 -3.17 -41.37 14.99
N PHE A 14 -3.53 -40.28 14.31
CA PHE A 14 -2.95 -38.96 14.55
C PHE A 14 -3.71 -38.30 15.71
N SER A 15 -3.27 -38.54 16.95
CA SER A 15 -3.71 -37.78 18.13
C SER A 15 -2.61 -36.78 18.51
N GLN A 16 -2.47 -35.71 17.73
CA GLN A 16 -1.73 -34.52 18.16
C GLN A 16 -2.77 -33.45 18.47
N GLN A 17 -3.12 -33.37 19.75
CA GLN A 17 -3.97 -32.36 20.34
C GLN A 17 -3.23 -31.02 20.26
N TRP A 18 -3.68 -30.15 19.36
CA TRP A 18 -3.15 -28.79 19.24
C TRP A 18 -3.48 -27.99 20.49
N GLN A 19 -2.57 -28.00 21.46
CA GLN A 19 -2.57 -27.10 22.61
C GLN A 19 -2.04 -25.73 22.14
N TYR A 20 -2.91 -24.87 21.63
CA TYR A 20 -2.56 -23.46 21.44
C TYR A 20 -2.49 -22.79 22.81
N GLN A 21 -1.29 -22.67 23.36
CA GLN A 21 -1.03 -21.86 24.55
C GLN A 21 -0.44 -20.54 24.07
N SER A 22 -1.31 -19.54 23.87
CA SER A 22 -0.85 -18.17 23.63
C SER A 22 -0.41 -17.58 24.97
N THR A 23 0.90 -17.50 25.18
CA THR A 23 1.48 -16.67 26.26
C THR A 23 1.56 -15.19 25.86
N ILE A 24 0.88 -14.82 24.77
CA ILE A 24 0.93 -13.48 24.20
C ILE A 24 -0.48 -12.92 24.34
N ASP A 25 -0.70 -12.19 25.43
CA ASP A 25 -1.91 -11.41 25.61
C ASP A 25 -1.99 -10.37 24.48
N PRO A 26 -3.06 -10.37 23.67
CA PRO A 26 -3.20 -9.45 22.55
C PRO A 26 -3.41 -8.00 23.01
N GLU A 27 -3.83 -7.79 24.25
CA GLU A 27 -4.17 -6.50 24.83
C GLU A 27 -2.97 -5.53 24.96
N PRO A 28 -1.81 -5.90 25.55
CA PRO A 28 -0.63 -5.03 25.61
C PRO A 28 -0.07 -4.70 24.23
N LEU A 29 -0.19 -5.60 23.25
CA LEU A 29 0.26 -5.37 21.88
C LEU A 29 -0.67 -4.44 21.10
N PHE A 30 -1.98 -4.59 21.30
CA PHE A 30 -2.95 -3.65 20.75
C PHE A 30 -2.79 -2.27 21.38
N ARG A 31 -2.52 -2.17 22.70
CA ARG A 31 -2.22 -0.89 23.36
C ARG A 31 -0.92 -0.25 22.88
N THR A 32 0.10 -1.04 22.53
CA THR A 32 1.38 -0.49 22.02
C THR A 32 1.29 -0.03 20.56
N ILE A 33 0.48 -0.70 19.74
CA ILE A 33 0.31 -0.37 18.31
C ILE A 33 -0.81 0.67 18.09
N PHE A 34 -1.88 0.63 18.87
CA PHE A 34 -3.09 1.45 18.70
C PHE A 34 -3.36 2.40 19.89
N GLY A 35 -2.89 2.08 21.10
CA GLY A 35 -3.16 2.87 22.31
C GLY A 35 -2.30 4.13 22.45
N ASP A 36 -1.02 4.08 22.07
CA ASP A 36 -0.15 5.27 22.06
C ASP A 36 -0.39 6.19 20.85
N ALA A 37 -1.07 5.69 19.81
CA ALA A 37 -1.46 6.46 18.63
C ALA A 37 -2.85 7.11 18.74
N PHE A 38 -3.74 6.58 19.58
CA PHE A 38 -5.13 7.05 19.71
C PHE A 38 -5.30 8.19 20.73
N ILE A 39 -4.48 8.23 21.80
CA ILE A 39 -4.66 9.17 22.92
C ILE A 39 -3.93 10.51 22.72
N LYS A 40 -2.95 10.58 21.81
CA LYS A 40 -2.17 11.81 21.53
C LYS A 40 -2.51 12.48 20.20
N GLY A 41 -3.80 12.67 19.92
CA GLY A 41 -4.30 13.74 19.04
C GLY A 41 -3.62 13.91 17.67
N SER A 42 -3.05 12.84 17.11
CA SER A 42 -2.29 12.90 15.87
C SER A 42 -3.04 12.15 14.77
N SER A 43 -3.34 12.91 13.73
CA SER A 43 -3.88 12.60 12.40
C SER A 43 -3.22 11.43 11.64
N HIS A 44 -3.02 10.28 12.26
CA HIS A 44 -2.26 9.16 11.71
C HIS A 44 -3.11 7.95 11.27
N PHE A 45 -4.42 7.95 11.57
CA PHE A 45 -5.33 6.89 11.13
C PHE A 45 -5.88 7.08 9.70
N GLU A 46 -5.79 8.28 9.11
CA GLU A 46 -6.20 8.48 7.70
C GLU A 46 -5.24 7.87 6.68
N VAL A 47 -4.01 7.49 7.09
CA VAL A 47 -2.97 6.99 6.18
C VAL A 47 -3.21 5.54 5.73
N PHE A 48 -4.07 4.77 6.41
CA PHE A 48 -4.35 3.38 6.02
C PHE A 48 -5.42 3.24 4.93
N THR A 49 -6.22 4.28 4.67
CA THR A 49 -7.28 4.28 3.65
C THR A 49 -6.92 5.09 2.40
N GLU A 50 -5.91 5.96 2.47
CA GLU A 50 -5.40 6.64 1.28
C GLU A 50 -4.43 5.72 0.53
N SER A 51 -4.97 4.85 -0.33
CA SER A 51 -4.23 4.60 -1.56
C SER A 51 -4.00 5.95 -2.22
N ASN A 52 -2.73 6.36 -2.35
CA ASN A 52 -2.27 7.59 -3.03
C ASN A 52 -2.59 7.59 -4.55
N TYR A 53 -3.58 6.80 -4.96
CA TYR A 53 -4.12 6.50 -6.27
C TYR A 53 -5.65 6.54 -6.18
N GLY A 54 -6.19 7.71 -5.82
CA GLY A 54 -7.60 8.06 -5.96
C GLY A 54 -7.73 9.28 -6.87
N PHE A 55 -8.92 9.53 -7.42
CA PHE A 55 -9.22 10.87 -7.93
C PHE A 55 -9.09 11.82 -6.74
N GLY A 56 -8.26 12.87 -6.88
CA GLY A 56 -8.10 13.87 -5.84
C GLY A 56 -9.44 14.51 -5.47
N GLU A 57 -9.50 15.13 -4.30
CA GLU A 57 -10.70 15.82 -3.86
C GLU A 57 -11.17 16.86 -4.89
N ALA A 58 -12.49 17.04 -4.98
CA ALA A 58 -13.07 18.02 -5.89
C ALA A 58 -12.66 19.43 -5.47
N GLN A 59 -11.91 20.13 -6.34
CA GLN A 59 -11.52 21.51 -6.10
C GLN A 59 -12.69 22.46 -6.42
N THR A 60 -13.13 23.23 -5.42
CA THR A 60 -14.16 24.27 -5.58
C THR A 60 -13.51 25.64 -5.70
N ILE A 61 -13.89 26.42 -6.73
CA ILE A 61 -13.32 27.74 -7.00
C ILE A 61 -14.44 28.79 -6.99
N LEU A 62 -14.28 29.80 -6.15
CA LEU A 62 -15.21 30.92 -6.05
C LEU A 62 -14.82 32.01 -7.05
N LEU A 63 -15.70 32.28 -8.02
CA LEU A 63 -15.52 33.33 -9.02
C LEU A 63 -16.42 34.53 -8.71
N ARG A 64 -15.81 35.70 -8.51
CA ARG A 64 -16.56 36.96 -8.35
C ARG A 64 -16.83 37.58 -9.72
N ILE A 65 -18.11 37.73 -10.05
CA ILE A 65 -18.58 38.42 -11.25
C ILE A 65 -19.45 39.61 -10.86
N THR A 66 -19.38 40.68 -11.65
CA THR A 66 -20.29 41.83 -11.47
C THR A 66 -21.66 41.52 -12.08
N PHE A 67 -22.72 42.18 -11.61
CA PHE A 67 -24.08 41.99 -12.13
C PHE A 67 -24.18 42.21 -13.64
N THR A 68 -23.54 43.26 -14.17
CA THR A 68 -23.54 43.56 -15.61
C THR A 68 -22.82 42.49 -16.44
N GLN A 69 -21.76 41.91 -15.90
CA GLN A 69 -21.06 40.76 -16.53
C GLN A 69 -21.93 39.50 -16.52
N ALA A 70 -22.69 39.26 -15.45
CA ALA A 70 -23.64 38.16 -15.39
C ALA A 70 -24.79 38.34 -16.40
N ALA A 71 -25.34 39.57 -16.51
CA ALA A 71 -26.46 39.88 -17.39
C ALA A 71 -26.11 39.82 -18.88
N ARG A 72 -24.88 40.17 -19.27
CA ARG A 72 -24.41 40.15 -20.67
C ARG A 72 -23.66 38.87 -21.06
N GLY A 73 -23.31 38.04 -20.09
CA GLY A 73 -22.34 36.96 -20.25
C GLY A 73 -20.90 37.49 -20.27
N THR A 74 -19.98 36.73 -19.67
CA THR A 74 -18.55 37.07 -19.63
C THR A 74 -17.68 35.82 -19.68
N THR A 75 -16.49 35.92 -20.26
CA THR A 75 -15.45 34.88 -20.20
C THR A 75 -14.38 35.32 -19.21
N LYS A 76 -14.08 34.48 -18.23
CA LYS A 76 -13.02 34.70 -17.23
C LYS A 76 -11.99 33.60 -17.33
N VAL A 77 -10.71 33.98 -17.33
CA VAL A 77 -9.59 33.02 -17.30
C VAL A 77 -9.33 32.64 -15.85
N VAL A 78 -9.32 31.34 -15.56
CA VAL A 78 -9.03 30.78 -14.23
C VAL A 78 -7.77 29.94 -14.33
N ASN A 79 -6.80 30.21 -13.47
CA ASN A 79 -5.57 29.42 -13.39
C ASN A 79 -5.74 28.38 -12.28
N ILE A 80 -5.70 27.10 -12.66
CA ILE A 80 -5.81 25.97 -11.74
C ILE A 80 -4.56 25.11 -11.80
N ASN A 81 -4.10 24.66 -10.64
CA ASN A 81 -3.02 23.69 -10.53
C ASN A 81 -3.63 22.30 -10.49
N VAL A 82 -3.49 21.55 -11.57
CA VAL A 82 -3.96 20.17 -11.67
C VAL A 82 -2.78 19.20 -11.67
N VAL A 83 -3.00 18.03 -11.07
CA VAL A 83 -2.07 16.92 -11.20
C VAL A 83 -2.34 16.26 -12.55
N ASP A 84 -1.30 16.18 -13.38
CA ASP A 84 -1.35 15.51 -14.68
C ASP A 84 -0.14 14.58 -14.84
N ASN A 85 -0.26 13.66 -15.80
CA ASN A 85 0.81 12.75 -16.16
C ASN A 85 2.05 13.52 -16.59
N CYS A 86 3.20 13.17 -16.00
CA CYS A 86 4.45 13.83 -16.34
C CYS A 86 4.74 13.64 -17.86
N PRO A 87 4.95 14.71 -18.64
CA PRO A 87 5.09 14.59 -20.10
C PRO A 87 6.39 13.89 -20.53
N ARG A 88 7.39 13.81 -19.62
CA ARG A 88 8.70 13.18 -19.91
C ARG A 88 8.65 11.66 -19.74
N CYS A 89 8.09 11.18 -18.63
CA CYS A 89 8.02 9.74 -18.32
C CYS A 89 6.63 9.13 -18.59
N ARG A 90 5.62 9.95 -18.94
CA ARG A 90 4.23 9.52 -19.17
C ARG A 90 3.65 8.68 -18.02
N GLY A 91 3.96 9.08 -16.79
CA GLY A 91 3.52 8.37 -15.57
C GLY A 91 4.35 7.14 -15.20
N SER A 92 5.41 6.81 -15.95
CA SER A 92 6.25 5.64 -15.66
C SER A 92 7.22 5.83 -14.48
N ARG A 93 7.43 7.08 -14.05
CA ARG A 93 8.30 7.50 -12.93
C ARG A 93 9.81 7.28 -13.14
N TYR A 94 10.23 6.68 -14.25
CA TYR A 94 11.65 6.48 -14.60
C TYR A 94 12.10 7.36 -15.77
N GLU A 95 13.42 7.52 -15.90
CA GLU A 95 14.04 8.33 -16.97
C GLU A 95 13.84 7.70 -18.36
N SER A 96 13.54 8.52 -19.37
CA SER A 96 13.20 8.05 -20.71
C SER A 96 14.35 7.25 -21.33
N GLY A 97 14.07 6.03 -21.80
CA GLY A 97 15.06 5.14 -22.42
C GLY A 97 15.67 4.11 -21.46
N ILE A 98 15.40 4.20 -20.16
CA ILE A 98 15.81 3.18 -19.17
C ILE A 98 14.61 2.31 -18.86
N GLN A 99 14.77 0.98 -18.85
CA GLN A 99 13.69 0.07 -18.44
C GLN A 99 13.73 -0.15 -16.93
N ALA A 100 12.57 -0.06 -16.28
CA ALA A 100 12.45 -0.44 -14.88
C ALA A 100 12.45 -1.97 -14.75
N THR A 101 13.16 -2.49 -13.73
CA THR A 101 13.20 -3.92 -13.45
C THR A 101 12.13 -4.27 -12.44
N LYS A 102 11.58 -5.49 -12.48
CA LYS A 102 10.68 -5.98 -11.43
C LYS A 102 11.34 -5.86 -10.05
N CYS A 103 10.61 -5.35 -9.06
CA CYS A 103 11.15 -5.20 -7.71
C CYS A 103 11.44 -6.58 -7.10
N GLN A 104 12.71 -6.88 -6.84
CA GLN A 104 13.16 -8.15 -6.27
C GLN A 104 12.76 -8.30 -4.79
N PHE A 105 12.60 -7.18 -4.08
CA PHE A 105 12.29 -7.20 -2.64
C PHE A 105 10.83 -7.49 -2.31
N CYS A 106 9.91 -7.26 -3.25
CA CYS A 106 8.50 -7.62 -3.10
C CYS A 106 8.04 -8.59 -4.20
N ASN A 107 8.92 -9.04 -5.09
CA ASN A 107 8.57 -9.84 -6.26
C ASN A 107 7.40 -9.26 -7.07
N GLY A 108 7.31 -7.94 -7.15
CA GLY A 108 6.26 -7.21 -7.88
C GLY A 108 4.89 -7.15 -7.19
N THR A 109 4.77 -7.54 -5.91
CA THR A 109 3.50 -7.42 -5.16
C THR A 109 3.22 -6.01 -4.65
N GLY A 110 4.23 -5.13 -4.60
CA GLY A 110 4.10 -3.77 -4.07
C GLY A 110 4.11 -3.69 -2.54
N MET A 111 3.99 -4.82 -1.85
CA MET A 111 3.93 -4.92 -0.39
C MET A 111 5.03 -5.83 0.16
N GLN A 112 5.46 -5.57 1.39
CA GLN A 112 6.43 -6.36 2.14
C GLN A 112 5.84 -6.79 3.48
N SER A 113 6.09 -8.04 3.86
CA SER A 113 5.75 -8.55 5.18
C SER A 113 6.93 -8.36 6.12
N ILE A 114 6.72 -7.60 7.19
CA ILE A 114 7.71 -7.34 8.23
C ILE A 114 7.25 -8.10 9.46
N THR A 115 8.10 -9.01 9.92
CA THR A 115 7.87 -9.77 11.15
C THR A 115 8.55 -9.04 12.31
N ILE A 116 7.79 -8.63 13.32
CA ILE A 116 8.30 -7.99 14.54
C ILE A 116 7.82 -8.84 15.72
N GLY A 117 8.74 -9.60 16.31
CA GLY A 117 8.41 -10.57 17.35
C GLY A 117 7.40 -11.60 16.83
N PHE A 118 6.19 -11.57 17.39
CA PHE A 118 5.09 -12.47 17.05
C PHE A 118 4.08 -11.89 16.04
N PHE A 119 4.28 -10.65 15.59
CA PHE A 119 3.38 -9.98 14.64
C PHE A 119 3.96 -10.00 13.24
N VAL A 120 3.10 -10.27 12.26
CA VAL A 120 3.41 -10.09 10.84
C VAL A 120 2.60 -8.90 10.33
N ILE A 121 3.28 -7.81 10.02
CA ILE A 121 2.68 -6.59 9.48
C ILE A 121 2.92 -6.54 7.98
N ARG A 122 1.89 -6.20 7.20
CA ARG A 122 2.06 -5.88 5.78
C ARG A 122 2.20 -4.37 5.63
N SER A 123 3.31 -3.95 5.03
CA SER A 123 3.63 -2.55 4.76
C SER A 123 3.91 -2.38 3.27
N THR A 124 3.84 -1.15 2.77
CA THR A 124 4.26 -0.84 1.39
C THR A 124 5.76 -1.14 1.23
N CYS A 125 6.14 -1.67 0.07
CA CYS A 125 7.52 -2.02 -0.18
C CYS A 125 8.40 -0.76 -0.14
N ARG A 126 9.42 -0.73 0.73
CA ARG A 126 10.30 0.45 0.90
C ARG A 126 11.11 0.78 -0.36
N TYR A 127 11.34 -0.22 -1.21
CA TYR A 127 12.16 -0.09 -2.42
C TYR A 127 11.37 0.37 -3.64
N CYS A 128 10.11 -0.07 -3.81
CA CYS A 128 9.30 0.30 -4.96
C CYS A 128 8.15 1.25 -4.64
N GLN A 129 7.82 1.49 -3.36
CA GLN A 129 6.75 2.41 -2.94
C GLN A 129 5.44 2.13 -3.70
N ASP A 130 5.04 0.86 -3.73
CA ASP A 130 3.86 0.34 -4.45
C ASP A 130 3.93 0.41 -6.00
N SER A 131 5.00 0.95 -6.59
CA SER A 131 5.17 0.93 -8.06
C SER A 131 5.43 -0.46 -8.64
N ARG A 132 5.68 -1.48 -7.80
CA ARG A 132 6.01 -2.88 -8.16
C ARG A 132 7.31 -3.04 -8.97
N MET A 133 7.94 -1.93 -9.33
CA MET A 133 9.15 -1.85 -10.13
C MET A 133 10.27 -1.21 -9.31
N TYR A 134 11.49 -1.67 -9.53
CA TYR A 134 12.68 -1.04 -9.00
C TYR A 134 13.20 0.00 -10.00
N ILE A 135 13.12 1.27 -9.62
CA ILE A 135 13.50 2.41 -10.45
C ILE A 135 14.88 2.90 -10.00
N LYS A 136 15.94 2.52 -10.73
CA LYS A 136 17.31 2.99 -10.45
C LYS A 136 17.49 4.47 -10.80
N HIS A 137 16.91 4.90 -11.91
CA HIS A 137 16.99 6.27 -12.42
C HIS A 137 15.59 6.87 -12.45
N LYS A 138 15.27 7.66 -11.43
CA LYS A 138 13.99 8.38 -11.35
C LYS A 138 13.92 9.48 -12.39
N CYS A 139 12.72 9.76 -12.88
CA CYS A 139 12.50 10.86 -13.82
C CYS A 139 12.92 12.19 -13.18
N THR A 140 13.84 12.90 -13.82
CA THR A 140 14.33 14.21 -13.33
C THR A 140 13.25 15.31 -13.29
N LYS A 141 12.20 15.20 -14.12
CA LYS A 141 11.12 16.19 -14.19
C LYS A 141 10.07 16.06 -13.07
N CYS A 142 9.63 14.84 -12.75
CA CYS A 142 8.66 14.60 -11.65
C CYS A 142 9.29 14.06 -10.37
N LYS A 143 10.61 13.82 -10.35
CA LYS A 143 11.38 13.26 -9.22
C LYS A 143 11.00 11.83 -8.80
N GLY A 144 10.35 11.08 -9.71
CA GLY A 144 9.83 9.74 -9.47
C GLY A 144 8.33 9.79 -9.30
#